data_AF-A0A9D9L893-F1
#
_entry.id   AF-A0A9D9L893-F1
#
_cell.length_a   1.000
_cell.length_b   1.000
_cell.length_c   1.000
_cell.angle_alpha   90.00
_cell.angle_beta   90.00
_cell.angle_gamma   90.00
#
_symmetry.space_group_name_H-M   'P 1'
#
loop_
_entity.id
_entity.type
_entity.pdbx_description
1 polymer ?
#
loop_
_entity_poly.entity_id
_entity_poly.type
_entity_poly.pdbx_seq_one_letter_code
_entity_poly.pdbx_strand_id
1 'polypeptide(L)'
;MKIKPIVKDYIQTRHTSFKVDLMLETNITFITGESGSGKTTLYSILLEYAADDNSIRCFNYLDYNKAYKSSIKRSKGKLFVIDNADILLDDKMRSYIAFDDKNQYIIIGRNPTGLQLTVDEIFGLKSETVDCVTIFSLKKSF
;
A
#
# COMPACT_ATOMS: atom_id res chain seq x y z
N MET A 1 6.19 13.90 13.08
CA MET A 1 7.45 13.14 13.05
C MET A 1 7.26 12.02 12.04
N LYS A 2 8.06 11.97 10.97
CA LYS A 2 7.96 10.87 10.00
C LYS A 2 8.47 9.60 10.65
N ILE A 3 7.66 8.54 10.63
CA ILE A 3 8.05 7.24 11.19
C ILE A 3 8.69 6.45 10.06
N LYS A 4 9.87 5.88 10.33
CA LYS A 4 10.55 5.00 9.37
C LYS A 4 9.72 3.73 9.12
N PRO A 5 9.92 3.04 8.00
CA PRO A 5 9.31 1.73 7.77
C PRO A 5 9.54 0.78 8.94
N ILE A 6 8.48 0.11 9.38
CA ILE A 6 8.52 -0.78 10.56
C ILE A 6 8.85 -2.22 10.13
N VAL A 7 8.40 -2.64 8.95
CA VAL A 7 8.48 -4.04 8.51
C VAL A 7 9.44 -4.19 7.33
N LYS A 8 9.25 -3.38 6.28
CA LYS A 8 10.12 -3.40 5.08
C LYS A 8 10.31 -1.99 4.55
N ASP A 9 11.55 -1.62 4.28
CA ASP A 9 11.91 -0.40 3.53
C ASP A 9 11.96 -0.64 2.01
N TYR A 10 11.98 -1.90 1.57
CA TYR A 10 12.06 -2.26 0.17
C TYR A 10 11.23 -3.51 -0.17
N ILE A 11 10.54 -3.48 -1.31
CA ILE A 11 9.83 -4.64 -1.87
C ILE A 11 10.27 -4.83 -3.32
N GLN A 12 10.88 -5.98 -3.59
CA GLN A 12 11.16 -6.44 -4.95
C GLN A 12 10.59 -7.84 -5.14
N THR A 13 9.71 -7.98 -6.12
CA THR A 13 9.14 -9.28 -6.49
C THR A 13 8.84 -9.31 -7.99
N ARG A 14 8.74 -10.51 -8.55
CA ARG A 14 8.44 -10.73 -9.96
C ARG A 14 7.32 -11.76 -10.07
N HIS A 15 6.28 -11.41 -10.81
CA HIS A 15 5.22 -12.31 -11.22
C HIS A 15 5.12 -12.30 -12.74
N THR A 16 5.55 -13.39 -13.39
CA THR A 16 5.59 -13.55 -14.85
C THR A 16 6.30 -12.38 -15.58
N SER A 17 5.58 -11.62 -16.39
CA SER A 17 6.04 -10.42 -17.11
C SER A 17 5.89 -9.13 -16.31
N PHE A 18 5.57 -9.21 -15.01
CA PHE A 18 5.51 -8.05 -14.12
C PHE A 18 6.61 -8.13 -13.06
N LYS A 19 7.27 -6.98 -12.82
CA LYS A 19 8.18 -6.78 -11.70
C LYS A 19 7.63 -5.63 -10.84
N VAL A 20 7.75 -5.79 -9.53
CA VAL A 20 7.46 -4.74 -8.55
C VAL A 20 8.78 -4.35 -7.89
N ASP A 21 9.03 -3.04 -7.81
CA ASP A 21 10.27 -2.45 -7.27
C ASP A 21 9.91 -1.17 -6.49
N LEU A 22 9.58 -1.34 -5.20
CA LEU A 22 9.06 -0.27 -4.34
C LEU A 22 10.06 0.05 -3.23
N MET A 23 10.49 1.31 -3.17
CA MET A 23 11.21 1.89 -2.04
C MET A 23 10.21 2.59 -1.10
N LEU A 24 10.10 2.13 0.14
CA LEU A 24 9.18 2.64 1.13
C LEU A 24 9.96 3.55 2.10
N GLU A 25 9.70 4.85 2.05
CA GLU A 25 10.47 5.84 2.83
C GLU A 25 9.93 6.03 4.26
N THR A 26 8.67 5.66 4.50
CA THR A 26 7.93 5.91 5.74
C THR A 26 7.03 4.72 6.12
N ASN A 27 6.42 4.78 7.30
CA ASN A 27 5.42 3.80 7.72
C ASN A 27 4.12 3.86 6.91
N ILE A 28 3.79 4.96 6.24
CA ILE A 28 2.61 5.06 5.37
C ILE A 28 3.01 5.53 3.98
N THR A 29 2.78 4.68 2.99
CA THR A 29 2.93 4.98 1.56
C THR A 29 1.56 4.99 0.92
N PHE A 30 1.12 6.13 0.40
CA PHE A 30 -0.14 6.27 -0.33
C PHE A 30 0.11 6.30 -1.83
N ILE A 31 -0.46 5.34 -2.56
CA ILE A 31 -0.33 5.21 -4.01
C ILE A 31 -1.62 5.70 -4.66
N THR A 32 -1.53 6.80 -5.40
CA THR A 32 -2.61 7.39 -6.18
C THR A 32 -2.36 7.28 -7.69
N GLY A 33 -3.34 7.67 -8.50
CA GLY A 33 -3.21 7.81 -9.95
C GLY A 33 -4.52 7.52 -10.69
N GLU A 34 -4.50 7.72 -12.00
CA GLU A 34 -5.65 7.54 -12.88
C GLU A 34 -6.12 6.07 -12.99
N SER A 35 -7.34 5.87 -13.47
CA SER A 35 -7.82 4.53 -13.80
C SER A 35 -6.93 3.89 -14.88
N GLY A 36 -6.71 2.58 -14.81
CA GLY A 36 -5.87 1.87 -15.79
C GLY A 36 -4.35 1.99 -15.55
N SER A 37 -3.88 2.69 -14.52
CA SER A 37 -2.44 2.84 -14.23
C SER A 37 -1.74 1.58 -13.67
N GLY A 38 -2.42 0.44 -13.56
CA GLY A 38 -1.86 -0.80 -13.03
C GLY A 38 -1.94 -1.00 -11.50
N LYS A 39 -2.62 -0.11 -10.75
CA LYS A 39 -2.76 -0.21 -9.28
C LYS A 39 -3.38 -1.53 -8.80
N THR A 40 -4.43 -2.00 -9.46
CA THR A 40 -5.06 -3.29 -9.13
C THR A 40 -4.13 -4.46 -9.46
N THR A 41 -3.35 -4.37 -10.55
CA THR A 41 -2.32 -5.37 -10.88
C THR A 41 -1.23 -5.40 -9.81
N LEU A 42 -0.76 -4.24 -9.35
CA LEU A 42 0.17 -4.12 -8.24
C LEU A 42 -0.38 -4.79 -6.97
N TYR A 43 -1.63 -4.51 -6.59
CA TYR A 43 -2.27 -5.16 -5.44
C TYR A 43 -2.29 -6.69 -5.58
N SER A 44 -2.68 -7.23 -6.73
CA SER A 44 -2.70 -8.67 -6.96
C SER A 44 -1.31 -9.32 -6.80
N ILE A 45 -0.27 -8.68 -7.32
CA ILE A 45 1.12 -9.16 -7.15
C ILE A 45 1.55 -9.10 -5.68
N LEU A 46 1.20 -8.03 -4.97
CA LEU A 46 1.51 -7.90 -3.54
C LEU A 46 0.71 -8.90 -2.68
N LEU A 47 -0.51 -9.24 -3.09
CA LEU A 47 -1.34 -10.26 -2.44
C LEU A 47 -0.71 -11.64 -2.57
N GLU A 48 -0.20 -12.00 -3.74
CA GLU A 48 0.54 -13.24 -3.95
C GLU A 48 1.85 -13.24 -3.16
N TYR A 49 2.61 -12.14 -3.22
CA TYR A 49 3.84 -11.98 -2.42
C TYR A 49 3.60 -12.11 -0.92
N ALA A 50 2.45 -11.65 -0.42
CA ALA A 50 2.06 -11.78 0.98
C ALA A 50 1.72 -13.22 1.41
N ALA A 51 1.47 -14.13 0.46
CA ALA A 51 1.18 -15.54 0.77
C ALA A 51 2.39 -16.24 1.41
N ASP A 52 3.60 -15.82 1.03
CA ASP A 52 4.87 -16.36 1.55
C ASP A 52 5.47 -15.52 2.69
N ASP A 53 4.88 -14.36 3.01
CA ASP A 53 5.35 -13.46 4.07
C ASP A 53 4.23 -13.09 5.06
N ASN A 54 4.20 -13.83 6.18
CA ASN A 54 3.23 -13.62 7.26
C ASN A 54 3.28 -12.22 7.91
N SER A 55 4.32 -11.41 7.68
CA SER A 55 4.37 -10.02 8.14
C SER A 55 3.48 -9.09 7.32
N ILE A 56 3.03 -9.52 6.14
CA ILE A 56 2.21 -8.75 5.21
C ILE A 56 0.76 -9.24 5.28
N ARG A 57 -0.18 -8.31 5.24
CA ARG A 57 -1.61 -8.61 5.12
C ARG A 57 -2.27 -7.68 4.12
N CYS A 58 -3.02 -8.26 3.21
CA CYS A 58 -3.72 -7.52 2.16
C CYS A 58 -5.21 -7.42 2.46
N PHE A 59 -5.79 -6.25 2.21
CA PHE A 59 -7.23 -6.01 2.26
C PHE A 59 -7.69 -5.21 1.04
N ASN A 60 -8.92 -5.44 0.60
CA ASN A 60 -9.59 -4.59 -0.38
C ASN A 60 -11.06 -4.40 -0.02
N TYR A 61 -11.84 -3.80 -0.92
CA TYR A 61 -13.27 -3.53 -0.69
C TYR A 61 -14.11 -4.77 -0.34
N LEU A 62 -13.69 -5.99 -0.74
CA LEU A 62 -14.37 -7.24 -0.39
C LEU A 62 -14.27 -7.58 1.11
N ASP A 63 -13.35 -6.93 1.83
CA ASP A 63 -13.16 -7.10 3.26
C ASP A 63 -14.01 -6.15 4.12
N TYR A 64 -14.85 -5.30 3.50
CA TYR A 64 -15.65 -4.30 4.20
C TYR A 64 -16.51 -4.87 5.35
N ASN A 65 -17.17 -6.00 5.09
CA ASN A 65 -17.99 -6.71 6.09
C ASN A 65 -17.19 -7.71 6.94
N LYS A 66 -15.87 -7.81 6.74
CA LYS A 66 -14.99 -8.68 7.52
C LYS A 66 -14.35 -7.90 8.66
N ALA A 67 -13.63 -8.62 9.52
CA ALA A 67 -12.97 -8.06 10.70
C ALA A 67 -11.66 -7.28 10.39
N TYR A 68 -11.52 -6.65 9.23
CA TYR A 68 -10.25 -5.98 8.82
C TYR A 68 -9.84 -4.88 9.83
N LYS A 69 -10.80 -4.04 10.27
CA LYS A 69 -10.56 -2.98 11.28
C LYS A 69 -9.95 -3.54 12.56
N SER A 70 -10.52 -4.66 13.00
CA SER A 70 -10.08 -5.42 14.17
C SER A 70 -8.69 -6.04 13.97
N SER A 71 -8.42 -6.57 12.77
CA SER A 71 -7.13 -7.13 12.40
C SER A 71 -6.01 -6.08 12.46
N ILE A 72 -6.25 -4.89 11.91
CA ILE A 72 -5.31 -3.76 11.97
C ILE A 72 -5.05 -3.36 13.43
N LYS A 73 -6.10 -3.04 14.19
CA LYS A 73 -5.99 -2.49 15.56
C LYS A 73 -5.30 -3.42 16.56
N ARG A 74 -5.38 -4.74 16.36
CA ARG A 74 -4.77 -5.74 17.26
C ARG A 74 -3.38 -6.18 16.82
N SER A 75 -2.95 -5.83 15.61
CA SER A 75 -1.65 -6.21 15.08
C SER A 75 -0.57 -5.22 15.48
N LYS A 76 0.67 -5.71 15.54
CA LYS A 76 1.89 -4.93 15.64
C LYS A 76 2.93 -5.53 14.70
N GLY A 77 3.79 -4.70 14.12
CA GLY A 77 4.84 -5.14 13.21
C GLY A 77 4.27 -5.80 11.94
N LYS A 78 3.13 -5.31 11.44
CA LYS A 78 2.55 -5.77 10.17
C LYS A 78 2.63 -4.69 9.09
N LEU A 79 2.84 -5.14 7.85
CA LEU A 79 2.65 -4.33 6.66
C LEU A 79 1.25 -4.61 6.09
N PHE A 80 0.38 -3.61 6.14
CA PHE A 80 -0.95 -3.69 5.54
C PHE A 80 -0.94 -3.10 4.14
N VAL A 81 -1.32 -3.91 3.14
CA VAL A 81 -1.56 -3.43 1.77
C VAL A 81 -3.06 -3.30 1.57
N ILE A 82 -3.55 -2.08 1.35
CA ILE A 82 -4.98 -1.78 1.29
C ILE A 82 -5.33 -1.24 -0.09
N ASP A 83 -6.06 -2.00 -0.89
CA ASP A 83 -6.63 -1.52 -2.16
C ASP A 83 -8.05 -0.97 -1.98
N ASN A 84 -8.45 -0.10 -2.91
CA ASN A 84 -9.72 0.61 -2.89
C ASN A 84 -9.99 1.29 -1.53
N ALA A 85 -8.97 1.97 -0.99
CA ALA A 85 -9.01 2.58 0.33
C ALA A 85 -10.14 3.62 0.49
N ASP A 86 -10.61 4.22 -0.61
CA ASP A 86 -11.76 5.12 -0.62
C ASP A 86 -13.08 4.44 -0.26
N ILE A 87 -13.20 3.14 -0.53
CA ILE A 87 -14.38 2.32 -0.22
C ILE A 87 -14.19 1.62 1.13
N LEU A 88 -13.00 1.07 1.37
CA LEU A 88 -12.77 0.26 2.56
C LEU A 88 -12.65 1.10 3.84
N LEU A 89 -11.94 2.23 3.79
CA LEU A 89 -11.55 2.99 4.98
C LEU A 89 -12.51 4.17 5.24
N ASP A 90 -13.26 4.06 6.34
CA ASP A 90 -14.00 5.20 6.90
C ASP A 90 -13.06 6.21 7.59
N ASP A 91 -13.59 7.39 7.91
CA ASP A 91 -12.82 8.48 8.53
C ASP A 91 -12.18 8.07 9.86
N LYS A 92 -12.83 7.19 10.62
CA LYS A 92 -12.31 6.69 11.90
C LYS A 92 -11.09 5.80 11.68
N MET A 93 -11.10 4.95 10.67
CA MET A 93 -9.97 4.11 10.31
C MET A 93 -8.83 4.92 9.70
N ARG A 94 -9.13 5.91 8.85
CA ARG A 94 -8.12 6.85 8.31
C ARG A 94 -7.40 7.60 9.43
N SER A 95 -8.16 8.19 10.35
CA SER A 95 -7.61 8.86 11.53
C SER A 95 -6.80 7.91 12.41
N TYR A 96 -7.27 6.67 12.63
CA TYR A 96 -6.50 5.68 13.37
C TYR A 96 -5.14 5.37 12.72
N ILE A 97 -5.13 5.10 11.41
CA ILE A 97 -3.91 4.77 10.66
C ILE A 97 -2.93 5.95 10.66
N ALA A 98 -3.42 7.19 10.53
CA ALA A 98 -2.61 8.40 10.53
C ALA A 98 -1.70 8.54 11.78
N PHE A 99 -2.12 7.96 12.90
CA PHE A 99 -1.39 8.01 14.17
C PHE A 99 -0.86 6.63 14.61
N ASP A 100 -0.95 5.59 13.76
CA ASP A 100 -0.46 4.27 14.12
C ASP A 100 1.06 4.17 13.95
N ASP A 101 1.74 4.00 15.09
CA ASP A 101 3.19 3.84 15.20
C ASP A 101 3.62 2.36 15.31
N LYS A 102 2.68 1.42 15.24
CA LYS A 102 2.95 -0.03 15.42
C LYS A 102 2.96 -0.81 14.12
N ASN A 103 2.37 -0.29 13.05
CA ASN A 103 2.25 -0.98 11.78
C ASN A 103 2.65 -0.08 10.60
N GLN A 104 2.94 -0.73 9.49
CA GLN A 104 3.28 -0.11 8.22
C GLN A 104 2.13 -0.30 7.22
N TYR A 105 1.98 0.62 6.27
CA TYR A 105 0.86 0.70 5.36
C TYR A 105 1.31 1.05 3.95
N ILE A 106 0.84 0.27 2.97
CA ILE A 106 0.72 0.69 1.58
C ILE A 106 -0.77 0.86 1.31
N ILE A 107 -1.21 2.08 1.04
CA ILE A 107 -2.61 2.44 0.84
C ILE A 107 -2.80 2.85 -0.61
N ILE A 108 -3.66 2.15 -1.34
CA ILE A 108 -3.95 2.39 -2.75
C ILE A 108 -5.36 2.98 -2.83
N GLY A 109 -5.45 4.20 -3.36
CA GLY A 109 -6.71 4.95 -3.41
C GLY A 109 -6.60 6.23 -4.22
N ARG A 110 -7.68 7.02 -4.22
CA ARG A 110 -7.78 8.30 -4.93
C ARG A 110 -7.71 9.49 -3.98
N ASN A 111 -8.26 9.35 -2.78
CA ASN A 111 -8.32 10.42 -1.80
C ASN A 111 -7.42 10.12 -0.59
N PRO A 112 -6.31 10.85 -0.39
CA PRO A 112 -5.44 10.69 0.77
C PRO A 112 -5.96 11.41 2.04
N THR A 113 -7.05 12.17 1.94
CA THR A 113 -7.58 12.97 3.05
C THR A 113 -7.89 12.10 4.28
N GLY A 114 -7.62 12.66 5.47
CA GLY A 114 -7.85 11.98 6.76
C GLY A 114 -6.70 11.10 7.23
N LEU A 115 -5.67 10.88 6.40
CA LEU A 115 -4.46 10.14 6.77
C LEU A 115 -3.31 11.04 7.29
N GLN A 116 -3.52 12.36 7.37
CA GLN A 116 -2.52 13.36 7.82
C GLN A 116 -1.17 13.27 7.07
N LEU A 117 -1.20 12.86 5.80
CA LEU A 117 -0.01 12.64 5.00
C LEU A 117 0.63 13.95 4.54
N THR A 118 1.95 13.91 4.47
CA THR A 118 2.77 14.88 3.75
C THR A 118 2.93 14.48 2.28
N VAL A 119 3.37 15.43 1.45
CA VAL A 119 3.59 15.21 0.01
C VAL A 119 4.55 14.04 -0.26
N ASP A 120 5.56 13.84 0.60
CA ASP A 120 6.52 12.74 0.49
C ASP A 120 5.93 11.34 0.72
N GLU A 121 4.72 11.25 1.28
CA GLU A 121 4.03 9.98 1.53
C GLU A 121 3.02 9.66 0.42
N ILE A 122 2.86 10.55 -0.56
CA ILE A 122 1.92 10.41 -1.68
C ILE A 122 2.70 10.20 -2.98
N PHE A 123 2.48 9.05 -3.59
CA PHE A 123 3.16 8.59 -4.79
C PHE A 123 2.18 8.28 -5.91
N GLY A 124 2.62 8.51 -7.14
CA GLY A 124 2.05 7.88 -8.32
C GLY A 124 2.67 6.51 -8.54
N LEU A 125 1.93 5.64 -9.22
CA LEU A 125 2.49 4.39 -9.74
C LEU A 125 3.09 4.63 -11.12
N LYS A 126 4.40 4.42 -11.25
CA LYS A 126 5.10 4.39 -12.54
C LYS A 126 5.09 2.97 -13.09
N SER A 127 4.85 2.85 -14.39
CA SER A 127 4.86 1.59 -15.12
C SER A 127 5.77 1.76 -16.34
N GLU A 128 6.84 0.97 -16.42
CA GLU A 128 7.77 0.96 -17.55
C GLU A 128 7.89 -0.45 -18.11
N THR A 129 7.78 -0.61 -19.43
CA THR A 129 7.97 -1.91 -20.07
C THR A 129 9.34 -1.96 -20.73
N VAL A 130 10.17 -2.90 -20.31
CA VAL A 130 11.52 -3.17 -20.87
C VAL A 130 11.58 -4.67 -21.16
N ASP A 131 11.97 -5.04 -22.38
CA ASP A 131 12.11 -6.45 -22.80
C ASP A 131 10.91 -7.34 -22.44
N CYS A 132 9.70 -6.87 -22.75
CA CYS A 132 8.42 -7.52 -22.43
C CYS A 132 8.13 -7.70 -20.93
N VAL A 133 8.88 -7.04 -20.05
CA VAL A 133 8.65 -7.00 -18.60
C VAL A 133 8.17 -5.60 -18.20
N THR A 134 6.99 -5.53 -17.60
CA THR A 134 6.43 -4.32 -17.01
C THR A 134 6.90 -4.17 -15.57
N ILE A 135 7.58 -3.08 -15.26
CA ILE A 135 8.14 -2.75 -13.97
C ILE A 135 7.28 -1.67 -13.32
N PHE A 136 6.74 -1.99 -12.15
CA PHE A 136 6.04 -1.05 -11.28
C PHE A 136 7.00 -0.47 -10.24
N SER A 137 7.08 0.86 -10.19
CA SER A 137 7.85 1.59 -9.19
C SER A 137 7.10 2.82 -8.68
N LEU A 138 7.49 3.32 -7.52
CA LEU A 138 6.92 4.55 -6.97
C LEU A 138 7.54 5.77 -7.65
N LYS A 139 6.68 6.74 -8.01
CA LYS A 139 7.09 8.05 -8.52
C LYS A 139 6.53 9.12 -7.61
N LYS A 140 7.39 10.02 -7.10
CA LYS A 140 6.91 11.18 -6.33
C LYS A 140 5.95 12.00 -7.19
N SER A 141 4.78 12.32 -6.64
CA SER A 141 3.72 13.01 -7.37
C SER A 141 3.97 14.51 -7.53
N PHE A 142 4.93 15.08 -6.78
CA PHE A 142 5.27 16.51 -6.75
C PHE A 142 6.77 16.70 -6.50
#